data_AF-A0A354VAI9-F1
#
_entry.id   AF-A0A354VAI9-F1
#
_cell.length_a   1.000
_cell.length_b   1.000
_cell.length_c   1.000
_cell.angle_alpha   90.00
_cell.angle_beta   90.00
_cell.angle_gamma   90.00
#
_symmetry.space_group_name_H-M   'P 1'
#
loop_
_entity.id
_entity.type
_entity.pdbx_description
1 polymer ?
#
loop_
_entity_poly.entity_id
_entity_poly.type
_entity_poly.pdbx_seq_one_letter_code
_entity_poly.pdbx_strand_id
1 'polypeptide(L)'
;MDWRGTIEGRVAQSWGSVRDAVLAPKAAAPTDEKVASLASQAAPVIWLIGKVQAGKSSIVRALTEASAAEVGLGYKPCTRTAVIFDFPAEAPVIRFLDTRGLGEKGYDPAEDIAFHEGQSHLMIAVMKALDPQQDAVVNAVRAARKRHPEWPVIVAQTSLHEGYTPGEAHKRPYPFAGAGVEAGLPSALTRSLAYQRSLFAHLPGNGALVFVPIDFTQPGDGFEPVSYG
;
A
#
# COMPACT_ATOMS: atom_id res chain seq x y z
N MET A 1 1.57 11.06 -17.67
CA MET A 1 0.44 10.25 -17.18
C MET A 1 0.68 10.04 -15.71
N ASP A 2 -0.26 10.53 -14.90
CA ASP A 2 -0.27 10.43 -13.44
C ASP A 2 -0.52 8.96 -13.05
N TRP A 3 0.15 8.46 -12.01
CA TRP A 3 0.03 7.09 -11.49
C TRP A 3 -1.42 6.73 -11.12
N ARG A 4 -2.20 7.76 -10.76
CA ARG A 4 -3.64 7.70 -10.58
C ARG A 4 -4.35 7.07 -11.78
N GLY A 5 -3.92 7.38 -13.01
CA GLY A 5 -4.49 6.86 -14.26
C GLY A 5 -4.30 5.36 -14.51
N THR A 6 -3.21 4.78 -14.00
CA THR A 6 -2.96 3.32 -14.12
C THR A 6 -3.86 2.53 -13.17
N ILE A 7 -4.18 3.12 -12.01
CA ILE A 7 -5.14 2.57 -11.04
C ILE A 7 -6.58 2.73 -11.57
N GLU A 8 -6.89 3.85 -12.22
CA GLU A 8 -8.22 4.19 -12.78
C GLU A 8 -8.80 3.11 -13.71
N GLY A 9 -8.00 2.51 -14.59
CA GLY A 9 -8.49 1.60 -15.63
C GLY A 9 -8.84 0.18 -15.18
N ARG A 10 -8.22 -0.33 -14.09
CA ARG A 10 -8.38 -1.73 -13.64
C ARG A 10 -9.29 -1.89 -12.41
N VAL A 11 -9.60 -0.79 -11.72
CA VAL A 11 -10.28 -0.79 -10.41
C VAL A 11 -11.75 -0.32 -10.50
N ALA A 12 -12.17 0.25 -11.64
CA ALA A 12 -13.40 1.02 -11.77
C ALA A 12 -14.74 0.26 -11.56
N GLN A 13 -14.79 -1.08 -11.58
CA GLN A 13 -16.06 -1.80 -11.48
C GLN A 13 -16.47 -2.25 -10.06
N SER A 14 -15.63 -2.10 -9.03
CA SER A 14 -15.94 -2.67 -7.69
C SER A 14 -15.72 -1.74 -6.49
N TRP A 15 -15.40 -0.45 -6.68
CA TRP A 15 -14.63 0.32 -5.69
C TRP A 15 -15.12 1.75 -5.36
N GLY A 16 -16.39 2.09 -5.62
CA GLY A 16 -16.89 3.48 -5.56
C GLY A 16 -16.49 4.30 -4.33
N SER A 17 -16.64 3.78 -3.10
CA SER A 17 -16.39 4.54 -1.86
C SER A 17 -14.91 4.62 -1.45
N VAL A 18 -14.13 3.56 -1.64
CA VAL A 18 -12.69 3.53 -1.34
C VAL A 18 -11.92 4.37 -2.35
N ARG A 19 -12.34 4.37 -3.62
CA ARG A 19 -11.70 5.16 -4.68
C ARG A 19 -11.64 6.64 -4.36
N ASP A 20 -12.76 7.25 -4.00
CA ASP A 20 -12.84 8.70 -3.84
C ASP A 20 -12.09 9.16 -2.56
N ALA A 21 -12.06 8.34 -1.50
CA ALA A 21 -11.29 8.59 -0.28
C ALA A 21 -9.77 8.40 -0.47
N VAL A 22 -9.35 7.47 -1.33
CA VAL A 22 -7.93 7.15 -1.58
C VAL A 22 -7.29 8.06 -2.63
N LEU A 23 -8.02 8.42 -3.69
CA LEU A 23 -7.45 9.17 -4.82
C LEU A 23 -7.41 10.69 -4.59
N ALA A 24 -8.26 11.21 -3.70
CA ALA A 24 -8.28 12.62 -3.34
C ALA A 24 -8.74 12.81 -1.88
N PRO A 25 -7.94 12.40 -0.87
CA PRO A 25 -8.24 12.69 0.52
C PRO A 25 -8.17 14.20 0.75
N LYS A 26 -9.29 14.90 0.58
CA LYS A 26 -9.36 16.35 0.83
C LYS A 26 -9.41 16.58 2.33
N ALA A 27 -8.48 17.37 2.84
CA ALA A 27 -8.56 17.95 4.18
C ALA A 27 -9.67 19.01 4.22
N ALA A 28 -10.92 18.59 4.26
CA ALA A 28 -12.02 19.48 4.62
C ALA A 28 -12.20 19.41 6.14
N ALA A 29 -11.94 20.51 6.85
CA ALA A 29 -12.30 20.61 8.25
C ALA A 29 -13.84 20.58 8.34
N PRO A 30 -14.45 19.56 8.98
CA PRO A 30 -15.90 19.54 9.13
C PRO A 30 -16.31 20.71 10.02
N THR A 31 -17.23 21.54 9.55
CA THR A 31 -17.79 22.67 10.31
C THR A 31 -18.79 22.23 11.38
N ASP A 32 -19.10 20.92 11.45
CA ASP A 32 -20.09 20.31 12.35
C ASP A 32 -19.51 19.07 13.04
N GLU A 33 -19.59 19.05 14.37
CA GLU A 33 -19.08 18.01 15.26
C GLU A 33 -19.77 16.65 15.03
N LYS A 34 -21.04 16.65 14.60
CA LYS A 34 -21.75 15.42 14.22
C LYS A 34 -21.23 14.82 12.92
N VAL A 35 -20.85 15.67 11.96
CA VAL A 35 -20.26 15.24 10.69
C VAL A 35 -18.85 14.68 10.92
N ALA A 36 -18.05 15.30 11.79
CA ALA A 36 -16.74 14.80 12.20
C ALA A 36 -16.84 13.42 12.88
N SER A 37 -17.84 13.23 13.75
CA SER A 37 -18.09 11.96 14.44
C SER A 37 -18.54 10.85 13.48
N LEU A 38 -19.44 11.15 12.54
CA LEU A 38 -19.89 10.18 11.52
C LEU A 38 -18.77 9.83 10.53
N ALA A 39 -17.98 10.80 10.07
CA ALA A 39 -16.81 10.56 9.23
C ALA A 39 -15.80 9.65 9.94
N SER A 40 -15.54 9.91 11.23
CA SER A 40 -14.67 9.09 12.05
C SER A 40 -15.14 7.63 12.20
N GLN A 41 -16.44 7.37 12.17
CA GLN A 41 -16.99 6.02 12.28
C GLN A 41 -17.02 5.27 10.94
N ALA A 42 -17.03 5.99 9.82
CA ALA A 42 -17.18 5.42 8.48
C ALA A 42 -15.88 5.44 7.64
N ALA A 43 -14.81 6.07 8.13
CA ALA A 43 -13.55 6.19 7.40
C ALA A 43 -13.00 4.82 6.98
N PRO A 44 -12.77 4.57 5.68
CA PRO A 44 -12.16 3.33 5.22
C PRO A 44 -10.75 3.19 5.81
N VAL A 45 -10.38 1.94 6.12
CA VAL A 45 -9.04 1.60 6.59
C VAL A 45 -8.24 0.98 5.45
N ILE A 46 -7.08 1.57 5.18
CA ILE A 46 -6.01 0.95 4.41
C ILE A 46 -5.11 0.21 5.37
N TRP A 47 -4.99 -1.10 5.20
CA TRP A 47 -4.06 -1.92 5.96
C TRP A 47 -2.75 -2.10 5.21
N LEU A 48 -1.69 -1.47 5.72
CA LEU A 48 -0.32 -1.56 5.20
C LEU A 48 0.40 -2.75 5.85
N ILE A 49 0.63 -3.79 5.05
CA ILE A 49 1.21 -5.07 5.47
C ILE A 49 2.58 -5.18 4.81
N GLY A 50 3.66 -5.05 5.57
CA GLY A 50 5.01 -5.15 5.01
C GLY A 50 6.11 -5.22 6.05
N LYS A 51 7.29 -5.70 5.64
CA LYS A 51 8.48 -5.77 6.51
C LYS A 51 8.98 -4.38 6.90
N VAL A 52 9.84 -4.32 7.90
CA VAL A 52 10.58 -3.07 8.23
C VAL A 52 11.30 -2.59 6.96
N GLN A 53 11.31 -1.29 6.71
CA GLN A 53 11.92 -0.66 5.52
C GLN A 53 11.36 -1.12 4.16
N ALA A 54 10.20 -1.77 4.10
CA ALA A 54 9.56 -2.12 2.83
C ALA A 54 8.97 -0.91 2.08
N GLY A 55 8.86 0.27 2.71
CA GLY A 55 8.33 1.49 2.08
C GLY A 55 6.91 1.88 2.49
N LYS A 56 6.35 1.28 3.56
CA LYS A 56 5.00 1.60 4.08
C LYS A 56 4.80 3.10 4.36
N SER A 57 5.71 3.71 5.12
CA SER A 57 5.61 5.14 5.45
C SER A 57 5.80 6.05 4.22
N SER A 58 6.58 5.65 3.22
CA SER A 58 6.69 6.39 1.96
C SER A 58 5.37 6.39 1.20
N ILE A 59 4.62 5.28 1.21
CA ILE A 59 3.28 5.20 0.62
C ILE A 59 2.30 6.13 1.35
N VAL A 60 2.29 6.14 2.68
CA VAL A 60 1.43 7.07 3.45
C VAL A 60 1.73 8.51 3.04
N ARG A 61 3.00 8.91 3.03
CA ARG A 61 3.41 10.26 2.64
C ARG A 61 3.01 10.62 1.20
N ALA A 62 3.15 9.68 0.26
CA ALA A 62 2.76 9.91 -1.13
C ALA A 62 1.24 10.06 -1.30
N LEU A 63 0.45 9.33 -0.51
CA LEU A 63 -1.02 9.39 -0.55
C LEU A 63 -1.60 10.60 0.17
N THR A 64 -0.96 11.05 1.26
CA THR A 64 -1.48 12.14 2.09
C THR A 64 -0.78 13.48 1.83
N GLU A 65 0.30 13.48 1.05
CA GLU A 65 1.21 14.62 0.86
C GLU A 65 1.81 15.16 2.19
N ALA A 66 1.65 14.42 3.29
CA ALA A 66 2.16 14.80 4.59
C ALA A 66 3.69 14.65 4.66
N SER A 67 4.30 15.52 5.45
CA SER A 67 5.73 15.48 5.73
C SER A 67 6.13 14.21 6.49
N ALA A 68 7.42 13.88 6.46
CA ALA A 68 7.96 12.76 7.24
C ALA A 68 7.72 12.93 8.74
N ALA A 69 7.77 14.17 9.23
CA ALA A 69 7.55 14.50 10.63
C ALA A 69 6.09 14.31 11.04
N GLU A 70 5.14 14.77 10.21
CA GLU A 70 3.70 14.59 10.47
C GLU A 70 3.32 13.12 10.48
N VAL A 71 3.82 12.33 9.52
CA VAL A 71 3.59 10.88 9.51
C VAL A 71 4.24 10.21 10.71
N GLY A 72 5.49 10.56 11.04
CA GLY A 72 6.21 9.99 12.17
C GLY A 72 5.57 10.26 13.54
N LEU A 73 5.00 11.46 13.73
CA LEU A 73 4.36 11.86 14.99
C LEU A 73 2.87 11.52 15.06
N GLY A 74 2.22 11.31 13.92
CA GLY A 74 0.77 11.08 13.84
C GLY A 74 0.34 9.64 14.13
N TYR A 75 1.28 8.69 14.23
CA TYR A 75 0.94 7.29 14.54
C TYR A 75 0.50 7.13 16.00
N LYS A 76 -0.67 6.52 16.19
CA LYS A 76 -1.21 6.16 17.50
C LYS A 76 -1.21 4.64 17.65
N PRO A 77 -0.85 4.08 18.82
CA PRO A 77 -1.01 2.64 19.09
C PRO A 77 -2.46 2.19 18.84
N CYS A 78 -2.63 1.07 18.12
CA CYS A 78 -3.95 0.50 17.82
C CYS A 78 -4.11 -0.88 18.46
N THR A 79 -3.26 -1.82 18.06
CA THR A 79 -3.14 -3.16 18.66
C THR A 79 -1.74 -3.34 19.22
N ARG A 80 -1.44 -4.52 19.78
CA ARG A 80 -0.07 -4.85 20.21
C ARG A 80 0.96 -4.66 19.09
N THR A 81 0.59 -4.96 17.85
CA THR A 81 1.48 -5.00 16.68
C THR A 81 1.22 -3.90 15.65
N ALA A 82 0.10 -3.19 15.73
CA ALA A 82 -0.28 -2.17 14.75
C ALA A 82 -0.41 -0.77 15.34
N VAL A 83 -0.15 0.22 14.49
CA VAL A 83 -0.37 1.64 14.75
C VAL A 83 -1.29 2.20 13.67
N ILE A 84 -2.09 3.21 14.02
CA ILE A 84 -2.98 3.90 13.09
C ILE A 84 -2.47 5.32 12.82
N PHE A 85 -2.53 5.73 11.57
CA PHE A 85 -2.43 7.11 11.15
C PHE A 85 -3.78 7.57 10.56
N ASP A 86 -4.43 8.51 11.24
CA ASP A 86 -5.66 9.16 10.79
C ASP A 86 -5.31 10.29 9.82
N PHE A 87 -5.99 10.37 8.67
CA PHE A 87 -5.83 11.50 7.76
C PHE A 87 -7.16 12.05 7.24
N PRO A 88 -7.40 13.36 7.37
CA PRO A 88 -6.78 14.27 8.35
C PRO A 88 -6.93 13.78 9.80
N ALA A 89 -6.10 14.26 10.72
CA ALA A 89 -6.05 13.74 12.09
C ALA A 89 -7.33 14.02 12.91
N GLU A 90 -7.97 15.16 12.68
CA GLU A 90 -9.13 15.64 13.43
C GLU A 90 -10.45 15.12 12.88
N ALA A 91 -10.47 14.79 11.59
CA ALA A 91 -11.64 14.33 10.86
C ALA A 91 -11.21 13.30 9.81
N PRO A 92 -10.85 12.07 10.24
CA PRO A 92 -10.31 11.08 9.34
C PRO A 92 -11.31 10.75 8.24
N VAL A 93 -10.90 11.00 7.01
CA VAL A 93 -11.57 10.49 5.81
C VAL A 93 -10.95 9.17 5.37
N ILE A 94 -9.74 8.88 5.85
CA ILE A 94 -9.04 7.63 5.65
C ILE A 94 -8.15 7.32 6.85
N ARG A 95 -7.97 6.03 7.13
CA ARG A 95 -7.05 5.53 8.15
C ARG A 95 -6.03 4.59 7.56
N PHE A 96 -4.79 4.70 7.98
CA PHE A 96 -3.73 3.77 7.63
C PHE A 96 -3.38 2.94 8.85
N LEU A 97 -3.69 1.64 8.80
CA LEU A 97 -3.23 0.67 9.78
C LEU A 97 -1.86 0.16 9.33
N ASP A 98 -0.80 0.58 10.01
CA ASP A 98 0.57 0.12 9.75
C ASP A 98 0.96 -0.96 10.77
N THR A 99 1.26 -2.16 10.27
CA THR A 99 1.81 -3.24 11.09
C THR A 99 3.30 -3.02 11.30
N ARG A 100 3.72 -2.88 12.56
CA ARG A 100 5.13 -2.74 12.90
C ARG A 100 5.86 -4.02 12.54
N GLY A 101 6.71 -3.93 11.52
CA GLY A 101 7.76 -4.89 11.19
C GLY A 101 7.34 -6.35 11.06
N LEU A 102 6.62 -6.69 9.99
CA LEU A 102 6.46 -8.11 9.62
C LEU A 102 7.84 -8.73 9.39
N GLY A 103 8.16 -9.81 10.08
CA GLY A 103 9.51 -10.40 10.07
C GLY A 103 10.03 -10.77 11.45
N GLU A 104 9.43 -10.24 12.51
CA GLU A 104 9.58 -10.79 13.85
C GLU A 104 8.90 -12.17 13.91
N LYS A 105 9.58 -13.13 14.54
CA LYS A 105 9.12 -14.51 14.60
C LYS A 105 7.79 -14.57 15.38
N GLY A 106 6.72 -15.04 14.73
CA GLY A 106 5.43 -15.28 15.39
C GLY A 106 4.39 -14.16 15.27
N TYR A 107 4.49 -13.26 14.28
CA TYR A 107 3.38 -12.35 13.96
C TYR A 107 2.11 -13.15 13.59
N ASP A 108 1.02 -12.87 14.30
CA ASP A 108 -0.32 -13.39 14.04
C ASP A 108 -1.25 -12.22 13.69
N PRO A 109 -1.75 -12.11 12.45
CA PRO A 109 -2.64 -11.04 12.03
C PRO A 109 -4.03 -11.12 12.66
N ALA A 110 -4.38 -12.18 13.39
CA ALA A 110 -5.73 -12.39 13.92
C ALA A 110 -6.22 -11.24 14.80
N GLU A 111 -5.35 -10.66 15.64
CA GLU A 111 -5.68 -9.51 16.50
C GLU A 111 -6.02 -8.28 15.66
N ASP A 112 -5.18 -7.96 14.66
CA ASP A 112 -5.37 -6.81 13.76
C ASP A 112 -6.64 -6.97 12.91
N ILE A 113 -6.89 -8.18 12.39
CA ILE A 113 -8.11 -8.49 11.63
C ILE A 113 -9.34 -8.33 12.51
N ALA A 114 -9.34 -8.95 13.70
CA ALA A 114 -10.49 -8.93 14.60
C ALA A 114 -10.82 -7.52 15.07
N PHE A 115 -9.81 -6.69 15.36
CA PHE A 115 -10.01 -5.30 15.78
C PHE A 115 -10.73 -4.47 14.72
N HIS A 116 -10.50 -4.79 13.44
CA HIS A 116 -11.10 -4.06 12.32
C HIS A 116 -12.17 -4.84 11.54
N GLU A 117 -12.59 -6.03 11.97
CA GLU A 117 -13.41 -6.98 11.20
C GLU A 117 -14.71 -6.39 10.59
N GLY A 118 -15.28 -5.36 11.21
CA GLY A 118 -16.49 -4.65 10.77
C GLY A 118 -16.28 -3.47 9.80
N GLN A 119 -15.05 -3.17 9.38
CA GLN A 119 -14.75 -2.05 8.47
C GLN A 119 -14.43 -2.56 7.05
N SER A 120 -14.53 -1.68 6.04
CA SER A 120 -14.15 -2.01 4.67
C SER A 120 -12.66 -1.77 4.47
N HIS A 121 -11.90 -2.84 4.19
CA HIS A 121 -10.43 -2.76 4.09
C HIS A 121 -9.94 -2.86 2.66
N LEU A 122 -9.10 -1.91 2.30
CA LEU A 122 -8.09 -2.13 1.28
C LEU A 122 -6.82 -2.63 1.95
N MET A 123 -6.32 -3.80 1.56
CA MET A 123 -4.99 -4.24 1.97
C MET A 123 -3.95 -3.78 0.96
N ILE A 124 -2.86 -3.18 1.43
CA ILE A 124 -1.66 -2.92 0.63
C ILE A 124 -0.52 -3.77 1.19
N ALA A 125 -0.21 -4.85 0.49
CA ALA A 125 0.97 -5.67 0.74
C ALA A 125 2.19 -4.97 0.16
N VAL A 126 3.07 -4.46 1.02
CA VAL A 126 4.26 -3.69 0.62
C VAL A 126 5.47 -4.60 0.63
N MET A 127 6.01 -4.87 -0.57
CA MET A 127 7.07 -5.84 -0.79
C MET A 127 8.22 -5.20 -1.56
N LYS A 128 9.39 -5.14 -0.93
CA LYS A 128 10.61 -4.64 -1.58
C LYS A 128 10.97 -5.54 -2.76
N ALA A 129 11.16 -4.98 -3.95
CA ALA A 129 11.22 -5.72 -5.21
C ALA A 129 12.30 -6.80 -5.23
N LEU A 130 13.44 -6.59 -4.56
CA LEU A 130 14.55 -7.54 -4.51
C LEU A 130 14.65 -8.33 -3.19
N ASP A 131 13.69 -8.19 -2.27
CA ASP A 131 13.64 -9.04 -1.07
C ASP A 131 12.83 -10.31 -1.38
N PRO A 132 13.48 -11.50 -1.45
CA PRO A 132 12.80 -12.76 -1.75
C PRO A 132 12.03 -13.32 -0.54
N GLN A 133 12.35 -12.90 0.69
CA GLN A 133 11.79 -13.48 1.91
C GLN A 133 10.50 -12.73 2.30
N GLN A 134 9.39 -13.14 1.68
CA GLN A 134 8.10 -12.47 1.81
C GLN A 134 7.02 -13.34 2.47
N ASP A 135 7.38 -14.48 3.03
CA ASP A 135 6.42 -15.43 3.63
C ASP A 135 5.55 -14.78 4.70
N ALA A 136 6.12 -13.92 5.55
CA ALA A 136 5.39 -13.23 6.60
C ALA A 136 4.28 -12.32 6.02
N VAL A 137 4.60 -11.57 4.96
CA VAL A 137 3.64 -10.69 4.27
C VAL A 137 2.55 -11.52 3.60
N VAL A 138 2.95 -12.53 2.83
CA VAL A 138 2.02 -13.40 2.08
C VAL A 138 1.10 -14.16 3.01
N ASN A 139 1.62 -14.68 4.13
CA ASN A 139 0.83 -15.39 5.13
C ASN A 139 -0.17 -14.47 5.84
N ALA A 140 0.21 -13.23 6.14
CA ALA A 140 -0.70 -12.24 6.72
C ALA A 140 -1.88 -11.93 5.78
N VAL A 141 -1.58 -11.65 4.50
CA VAL A 141 -2.61 -11.40 3.48
C VAL A 141 -3.49 -12.64 3.26
N ARG A 142 -2.92 -13.85 3.22
CA ARG A 142 -3.68 -15.10 3.11
C ARG A 142 -4.62 -15.31 4.30
N ALA A 143 -4.16 -15.04 5.52
CA ALA A 143 -4.97 -15.15 6.72
C ALA A 143 -6.15 -14.18 6.70
N ALA A 144 -5.91 -12.92 6.32
CA ALA A 144 -6.96 -11.92 6.14
C ALA A 144 -7.97 -12.35 5.06
N ARG A 145 -7.49 -12.79 3.89
CA ARG A 145 -8.33 -13.25 2.77
C ARG A 145 -9.14 -14.51 3.04
N LYS A 146 -8.69 -15.37 3.97
CA LYS A 146 -9.50 -16.52 4.41
C LYS A 146 -10.72 -16.08 5.22
N ARG A 147 -10.58 -15.02 6.02
CA ARG A 147 -11.66 -14.46 6.85
C ARG A 147 -12.56 -13.52 6.06
N HIS A 148 -11.95 -12.76 5.15
CA HIS A 148 -12.62 -11.79 4.28
C HIS A 148 -12.28 -12.05 2.80
N PRO A 149 -12.97 -13.02 2.17
CA PRO A 149 -12.76 -13.41 0.78
C PRO A 149 -12.95 -12.29 -0.24
N GLU A 150 -13.62 -11.20 0.13
CA GLU A 150 -13.97 -10.07 -0.73
C GLU A 150 -12.98 -8.90 -0.62
N TRP A 151 -12.15 -8.84 0.43
CA TRP A 151 -11.25 -7.69 0.65
C TRP A 151 -10.22 -7.56 -0.46
N PRO A 152 -10.15 -6.42 -1.15
CA PRO A 152 -9.20 -6.23 -2.23
C PRO A 152 -7.77 -6.08 -1.70
N VAL A 153 -6.81 -6.51 -2.53
CA VAL A 153 -5.37 -6.48 -2.25
C VAL A 153 -4.64 -5.75 -3.36
N ILE A 154 -3.87 -4.73 -2.97
CA ILE A 154 -2.81 -4.16 -3.79
C ILE A 154 -1.48 -4.72 -3.29
N VAL A 155 -0.69 -5.29 -4.18
CA VAL A 155 0.70 -5.65 -3.90
C VAL A 155 1.58 -4.56 -4.47
N ALA A 156 2.08 -3.68 -3.60
CA ALA A 156 3.01 -2.63 -3.93
C ALA A 156 4.43 -3.20 -3.97
N GLN A 157 5.02 -3.30 -5.16
CA GLN A 157 6.38 -3.80 -5.35
C GLN A 157 7.34 -2.61 -5.36
N THR A 158 8.04 -2.37 -4.25
CA THR A 158 8.76 -1.11 -3.97
C THR A 158 10.26 -1.18 -4.25
N SER A 159 10.96 -0.04 -4.22
CA SER A 159 12.43 0.03 -4.35
C SER A 159 12.96 -0.61 -5.63
N LEU A 160 12.30 -0.31 -6.76
CA LEU A 160 12.65 -0.85 -8.09
C LEU A 160 14.10 -0.51 -8.47
N HIS A 161 14.57 0.66 -8.06
CA HIS A 161 15.91 1.18 -8.33
C HIS A 161 17.03 0.28 -7.83
N GLU A 162 16.79 -0.54 -6.81
CA GLU A 162 17.79 -1.52 -6.34
C GLU A 162 18.06 -2.63 -7.35
N GLY A 163 17.11 -2.87 -8.27
CA GLY A 163 17.26 -3.80 -9.38
C GLY A 163 17.83 -3.19 -10.65
N TYR A 164 18.20 -1.91 -10.64
CA TYR A 164 18.75 -1.23 -11.79
C TYR A 164 20.25 -1.51 -11.96
N THR A 165 20.71 -1.43 -13.21
CA THR A 165 22.14 -1.45 -13.52
C THR A 165 22.78 -0.16 -12.98
N PRO A 166 24.04 -0.15 -12.53
CA PRO A 166 24.69 1.09 -12.10
C PRO A 166 24.59 2.20 -13.16
N GLY A 167 24.11 3.38 -12.74
CA GLY A 167 23.91 4.55 -13.61
C GLY A 167 22.60 4.55 -14.42
N GLU A 168 21.76 3.53 -14.29
CA GLU A 168 20.47 3.46 -14.94
C GLU A 168 19.41 4.24 -14.15
N ALA A 169 18.64 5.08 -14.85
CA ALA A 169 17.54 5.83 -14.26
C ALA A 169 16.20 5.09 -14.38
N HIS A 170 15.15 5.61 -13.71
CA HIS A 170 13.79 5.14 -13.90
C HIS A 170 13.40 5.07 -15.38
N LYS A 171 12.82 3.94 -15.80
CA LYS A 171 12.37 3.76 -17.18
C LYS A 171 11.19 4.65 -17.48
N ARG A 172 11.26 5.36 -18.60
CA ARG A 172 10.18 6.23 -19.09
C ARG A 172 9.90 5.92 -20.55
N PRO A 173 8.63 5.77 -20.97
CA PRO A 173 7.41 5.86 -20.14
C PRO A 173 7.32 4.75 -19.08
N TYR A 174 6.50 4.95 -18.05
CA TYR A 174 6.30 3.96 -16.97
C TYR A 174 5.84 2.62 -17.58
N PRO A 175 6.64 1.55 -17.46
CA PRO A 175 6.44 0.34 -18.28
C PRO A 175 5.22 -0.46 -17.82
N PHE A 176 4.77 -0.31 -16.56
CA PHE A 176 3.71 -1.13 -16.00
C PHE A 176 2.28 -0.59 -16.21
N ALA A 177 2.11 0.51 -16.97
CA ALA A 177 0.78 1.08 -17.28
C ALA A 177 -0.07 0.20 -18.23
N GLY A 178 0.53 -0.76 -18.93
CA GLY A 178 -0.12 -1.59 -19.95
C GLY A 178 -0.09 -3.09 -19.66
N ALA A 179 -0.81 -3.88 -20.47
CA ALA A 179 -0.65 -5.34 -20.47
C ALA A 179 0.60 -5.70 -21.30
N GLY A 180 1.59 -6.36 -20.65
CA GLY A 180 2.71 -6.99 -21.36
C GLY A 180 3.97 -6.15 -21.59
N VAL A 181 4.19 -5.03 -20.89
CA VAL A 181 5.38 -4.19 -21.09
C VAL A 181 6.29 -4.26 -19.87
N GLU A 182 7.06 -5.34 -19.75
CA GLU A 182 8.28 -5.39 -18.91
C GLU A 182 9.55 -5.22 -19.78
N ALA A 183 9.36 -4.77 -21.03
CA ALA A 183 10.42 -4.62 -22.01
C ALA A 183 11.45 -3.57 -21.54
N GLY A 184 12.72 -3.97 -21.52
CA GLY A 184 13.84 -3.09 -21.19
C GLY A 184 14.13 -2.93 -19.70
N LEU A 185 13.45 -3.65 -18.82
CA LEU A 185 13.84 -3.75 -17.41
C LEU A 185 14.98 -4.77 -17.24
N PRO A 186 15.89 -4.57 -16.27
CA PRO A 186 16.88 -5.58 -15.92
C PRO A 186 16.25 -6.93 -15.61
N SER A 187 16.90 -8.01 -16.07
CA SER A 187 16.34 -9.36 -15.95
C SER A 187 16.17 -9.80 -14.49
N ALA A 188 17.05 -9.35 -13.59
CA ALA A 188 16.94 -9.63 -12.16
C ALA A 188 15.67 -9.01 -11.56
N LEU A 189 15.40 -7.74 -11.84
CA LEU A 189 14.20 -7.05 -11.39
C LEU A 189 12.95 -7.73 -11.95
N THR A 190 12.91 -7.99 -13.25
CA THR A 190 11.78 -8.66 -13.93
C THR A 190 11.46 -10.02 -13.30
N ARG A 191 12.48 -10.86 -13.09
CA ARG A 191 12.30 -12.17 -12.44
C ARG A 191 11.81 -12.03 -11.00
N SER A 192 12.34 -11.07 -10.24
CA SER A 192 11.94 -10.87 -8.85
C SER A 192 10.49 -10.42 -8.74
N LEU A 193 10.06 -9.48 -9.59
CA LEU A 193 8.67 -9.02 -9.64
C LEU A 193 7.71 -10.16 -9.99
N ALA A 194 8.07 -10.99 -10.98
CA ALA A 194 7.30 -12.16 -11.38
C ALA A 194 7.24 -13.23 -10.28
N TYR A 195 8.36 -13.48 -9.59
CA TYR A 195 8.40 -14.40 -8.45
C TYR A 195 7.45 -13.94 -7.34
N GLN A 196 7.52 -12.66 -6.93
CA GLN A 196 6.62 -12.12 -5.92
C GLN A 196 5.15 -12.24 -6.32
N ARG A 197 4.81 -12.01 -7.60
CA ARG A 197 3.45 -12.23 -8.12
C ARG A 197 2.99 -13.68 -7.96
N SER A 198 3.89 -14.64 -8.24
CA SER A 198 3.59 -16.06 -8.11
C SER A 198 3.27 -16.49 -6.67
N LEU A 199 3.79 -15.79 -5.65
CA LEU A 199 3.49 -16.08 -4.24
C LEU A 199 1.99 -15.90 -3.90
N PHE A 200 1.26 -15.10 -4.69
CA PHE A 200 -0.17 -14.85 -4.53
C PHE A 200 -1.05 -15.66 -5.49
N ALA A 201 -0.49 -16.55 -6.32
CA ALA A 201 -1.25 -17.31 -7.33
C ALA A 201 -2.41 -18.14 -6.74
N HIS A 202 -2.32 -18.51 -5.45
CA HIS A 202 -3.34 -19.26 -4.72
C HIS A 202 -3.91 -18.46 -3.55
N LEU A 203 -3.98 -17.13 -3.67
CA LEU A 203 -4.64 -16.30 -2.68
C LEU A 203 -6.14 -16.66 -2.62
N PRO A 204 -6.69 -17.00 -1.44
CA PRO A 204 -8.08 -17.40 -1.33
C PRO A 204 -9.03 -16.22 -1.57
N GLY A 205 -10.30 -16.54 -1.86
CA GLY A 205 -11.37 -15.57 -2.05
C GLY A 205 -11.52 -15.04 -3.48
N ASN A 206 -12.41 -14.07 -3.65
CA ASN A 206 -12.83 -13.51 -4.94
C ASN A 206 -12.59 -11.99 -5.10
N GLY A 207 -12.22 -11.28 -4.03
CA GLY A 207 -11.84 -9.87 -4.12
C GLY A 207 -10.60 -9.64 -4.99
N ALA A 208 -10.47 -8.40 -5.48
CA ALA A 208 -9.47 -8.02 -6.47
C ALA A 208 -8.03 -8.18 -5.95
N LEU A 209 -7.12 -8.55 -6.85
CA LEU A 209 -5.68 -8.60 -6.62
C LEU A 209 -4.97 -7.81 -7.73
N VAL A 210 -4.27 -6.73 -7.36
CA VAL A 210 -3.57 -5.86 -8.30
C VAL A 210 -2.11 -5.72 -7.88
N PHE A 211 -1.20 -5.79 -8.84
CA PHE A 211 0.23 -5.54 -8.59
C PHE A 211 0.60 -4.18 -9.14
N VAL A 212 1.27 -3.36 -8.31
CA VAL A 212 1.66 -2.00 -8.65
C VAL A 212 3.14 -1.83 -8.31
N PRO A 213 4.05 -1.94 -9.29
CA PRO A 213 5.46 -1.63 -9.09
C PRO A 213 5.66 -0.12 -8.94
N ILE A 214 6.18 0.32 -7.80
CA ILE A 214 6.37 1.74 -7.49
C ILE A 214 7.75 1.98 -6.93
N ASP A 215 8.24 3.21 -7.00
CA ASP A 215 9.47 3.59 -6.35
C ASP A 215 9.41 5.01 -5.82
N PHE A 216 9.54 5.13 -4.51
CA PHE A 216 9.48 6.42 -3.79
C PHE A 216 10.86 6.67 -3.18
N THR A 217 11.73 7.30 -3.97
CA THR A 217 13.11 7.65 -3.60
C THR A 217 13.15 9.00 -2.88
N GLN A 218 14.27 9.32 -2.25
CA GLN A 218 14.49 10.61 -1.60
C GLN A 218 15.21 11.59 -2.53
N PRO A 219 14.98 12.91 -2.35
CA PRO A 219 15.82 13.92 -2.96
C PRO A 219 17.30 13.67 -2.59
N GLY A 220 18.13 13.44 -3.61
CA GLY A 220 19.55 13.11 -3.43
C GLY A 220 19.93 11.67 -3.77
N ASP A 221 18.97 10.75 -3.90
CA ASP A 221 19.24 9.36 -4.32
C ASP A 221 19.62 9.25 -5.80
N GLY A 222 19.44 10.33 -6.58
CA GLY A 222 19.83 10.40 -7.99
C GLY A 222 18.81 9.78 -8.96
N PHE A 223 17.60 9.45 -8.50
CA PHE A 223 16.53 8.90 -9.31
C PHE A 223 15.37 9.89 -9.48
N GLU A 224 15.02 10.19 -10.74
CA GLU A 224 13.93 11.11 -11.09
C GLU A 224 12.89 10.42 -12.00
N PRO A 225 11.57 10.58 -11.73
CA PRO A 225 10.98 11.33 -10.62
C PRO A 225 11.15 10.61 -9.27
N VAL A 226 11.22 11.38 -8.17
CA VAL A 226 11.27 10.80 -6.80
C VAL A 226 10.03 9.99 -6.43
N SER A 227 8.88 10.33 -7.03
CA SER A 227 7.65 9.56 -6.97
C SER A 227 7.43 8.88 -8.33
N TYR A 228 7.88 7.64 -8.44
CA TYR A 228 7.83 6.87 -9.68
C TYR A 228 6.78 5.76 -9.62
N GLY A 229 5.90 5.73 -10.63
CA GLY A 229 4.87 4.71 -10.82
C GLY A 229 3.52 5.09 -10.28
#